data_AF-A0A0C4EER5-F1
#
_entry.id   AF-A0A0C4EER5-F1
#
_cell.length_a   1.000
_cell.length_b   1.000
_cell.length_c   1.000
_cell.angle_alpha   90.00
_cell.angle_beta   90.00
_cell.angle_gamma   90.00
#
_symmetry.space_group_name_H-M   'P 1'
#
loop_
_entity.id
_entity.type
_entity.pdbx_description
1 polymer ?
#
loop_
_entity_poly.entity_id
_entity_poly.type
_entity_poly.pdbx_seq_one_letter_code
_entity_poly.pdbx_strand_id
1 'polypeptide(L)'
;MGSSAPRRVLSLGQLRAKIDALIESRQVPNVGDPEATSELLREAFVREIWPAVQGDYQKMMDGLKELLEKGLMNEGIHAGLFARVKKAESIKKSIQRRDDHLFKEKGRRFESFDEVLRHIHDLVGLRIVLLFRDQLTKAKEFIERTFVQQGEPTYFSPNREVGQQWKKFEFGAYETYNYRLSHPAGQYRDVTFEVQLTQLGGHLFNMLGHSFLYKRAYGPLTKDDEMKLDNLHGAAKSLALSIQQLLDGRLGPSSPMQGIQQDGALTRDLVSRIIQETETTLSSALKGGKDNRMPVETENQGDAVEQLSKKIEYVALQPAVTCPHC
;
A
#
# COMPACT_ATOMS: atom_id res chain seq x y z
N MET A 1 -37.76 37.37 -13.97
CA MET A 1 -37.19 36.38 -14.90
C MET A 1 -35.87 35.90 -14.31
N GLY A 2 -35.91 34.79 -13.56
CA GLY A 2 -34.73 34.20 -12.94
C GLY A 2 -34.05 33.28 -13.95
N SER A 3 -32.90 33.70 -14.48
CA SER A 3 -32.05 32.88 -15.33
C SER A 3 -31.37 31.82 -14.47
N SER A 4 -31.92 30.61 -14.43
CA SER A 4 -31.21 29.44 -13.92
C SER A 4 -30.14 29.05 -14.96
N ALA A 5 -28.87 29.28 -14.61
CA ALA A 5 -27.78 28.71 -15.36
C ALA A 5 -27.92 27.17 -15.36
N PRO A 6 -27.80 26.49 -16.51
CA PRO A 6 -27.85 25.04 -16.54
C PRO A 6 -26.67 24.49 -15.74
N ARG A 7 -26.95 23.69 -14.70
CA ARG A 7 -25.95 22.83 -14.07
C ARG A 7 -25.36 21.99 -15.19
N ARG A 8 -24.09 22.23 -15.56
CA ARG A 8 -23.33 21.32 -16.42
C ARG A 8 -23.38 19.95 -15.76
N VAL A 9 -24.16 19.04 -16.34
CA VAL A 9 -24.00 17.61 -16.06
C VAL A 9 -22.61 17.26 -16.58
N LEU A 10 -21.63 17.24 -15.67
CA LEU A 10 -20.33 16.70 -16.00
C LEU A 10 -20.58 15.25 -16.41
N SER A 11 -20.07 14.83 -17.58
CA SER A 11 -20.17 13.44 -18.01
C SER A 11 -19.56 12.52 -16.94
N LEU A 12 -19.86 11.23 -16.94
CA LEU A 12 -19.11 10.28 -16.10
C LEU A 12 -17.73 10.03 -16.68
N GLY A 13 -16.78 9.52 -15.89
CA GLY A 13 -15.55 8.93 -16.43
C GLY A 13 -15.89 7.73 -17.31
N GLN A 14 -15.13 7.50 -18.39
CA GLN A 14 -15.39 6.40 -19.33
C GLN A 14 -15.33 5.02 -18.64
N LEU A 15 -14.37 4.81 -17.74
CA LEU A 15 -14.28 3.56 -16.98
C LEU A 15 -15.45 3.40 -16.01
N ARG A 16 -15.88 4.49 -15.36
CA ARG A 16 -17.05 4.47 -14.48
C ARG A 16 -18.31 4.08 -15.26
N ALA A 17 -18.55 4.72 -16.42
CA ALA A 17 -19.68 4.39 -17.28
C ALA A 17 -19.67 2.93 -17.77
N LYS A 18 -18.49 2.38 -18.09
CA LYS A 18 -18.35 0.95 -18.43
C LYS A 18 -18.73 0.04 -17.26
N ILE A 19 -18.32 0.37 -16.05
CA ILE A 19 -18.67 -0.38 -14.83
C ILE A 19 -20.18 -0.33 -14.60
N ASP A 20 -20.79 0.86 -14.70
CA ASP A 20 -22.23 1.04 -14.51
C ASP A 20 -23.04 0.23 -15.54
N ALA A 21 -22.64 0.26 -16.82
CA ALA A 21 -23.28 -0.56 -17.86
C ALA A 21 -23.14 -2.08 -17.60
N LEU A 22 -21.99 -2.53 -17.08
CA LEU A 22 -21.81 -3.92 -16.67
C LEU A 22 -22.74 -4.26 -15.50
N ILE A 23 -22.89 -3.38 -14.52
CA ILE A 23 -23.80 -3.58 -13.38
C ILE A 23 -25.25 -3.63 -13.84
N GLU A 24 -25.70 -2.70 -14.67
CA GLU A 24 -27.08 -2.64 -15.21
C GLU A 24 -27.44 -3.90 -16.00
N SER A 25 -26.47 -4.47 -16.72
CA SER A 25 -26.67 -5.71 -17.48
C SER A 25 -26.79 -6.97 -16.61
N ARG A 26 -26.55 -6.87 -15.29
CA ARG A 26 -26.51 -8.01 -14.37
C ARG A 26 -27.73 -8.02 -13.48
N GLN A 27 -28.54 -9.07 -13.63
CA GLN A 27 -29.58 -9.40 -12.66
C GLN A 27 -28.98 -10.30 -11.58
N VAL A 28 -28.93 -9.82 -10.35
CA VAL A 28 -28.66 -10.66 -9.18
C VAL A 28 -30.00 -11.07 -8.59
N PRO A 29 -30.31 -12.38 -8.51
CA PRO A 29 -31.56 -12.84 -7.93
C PRO A 29 -31.71 -12.34 -6.49
N ASN A 30 -32.84 -11.70 -6.19
CA ASN A 30 -33.21 -11.40 -4.81
C ASN A 30 -33.75 -12.68 -4.18
N VAL A 31 -32.94 -13.33 -3.36
CA VAL A 31 -33.26 -14.60 -2.70
C VAL A 31 -33.93 -14.42 -1.33
N GLY A 32 -34.29 -13.19 -0.96
CA GLY A 32 -34.98 -12.87 0.31
C GLY A 32 -34.11 -12.95 1.57
N ASP A 33 -32.99 -13.68 1.51
CA ASP A 33 -31.95 -13.70 2.54
C ASP A 33 -30.83 -12.67 2.22
N PRO A 34 -30.57 -11.69 3.11
CA PRO A 34 -29.51 -10.71 2.93
C PRO A 34 -28.09 -11.31 2.84
N GLU A 35 -27.81 -12.42 3.54
CA GLU A 35 -26.50 -13.05 3.49
C GLU A 35 -26.25 -13.71 2.13
N ALA A 36 -27.18 -14.55 1.68
CA ALA A 36 -27.11 -15.16 0.35
C ALA A 36 -27.14 -14.12 -0.78
N THR A 37 -27.94 -13.05 -0.66
CA THR A 37 -27.96 -11.97 -1.66
C THR A 37 -26.61 -11.26 -1.75
N SER A 38 -25.99 -10.95 -0.60
CA SER A 38 -24.66 -10.36 -0.58
C SER A 38 -23.62 -11.32 -1.14
N GLU A 39 -23.68 -12.62 -0.83
CA GLU A 39 -22.78 -13.62 -1.40
C GLU A 39 -22.84 -13.63 -2.94
N LEU A 40 -24.05 -13.67 -3.51
CA LEU A 40 -24.24 -13.60 -4.96
C LEU A 40 -23.65 -12.32 -5.57
N LEU A 41 -23.85 -11.16 -4.92
CA LEU A 41 -23.23 -9.89 -5.35
C LEU A 41 -21.70 -9.96 -5.35
N ARG A 42 -21.10 -10.50 -4.27
CA ARG A 42 -19.64 -10.64 -4.15
C ARG A 42 -19.08 -11.58 -5.22
N GLU A 43 -19.74 -12.70 -5.46
CA GLU A 43 -19.31 -13.68 -6.45
C GLU A 43 -19.44 -13.15 -7.88
N ALA A 44 -20.58 -12.56 -8.23
CA ALA A 44 -20.80 -11.96 -9.54
C ALA A 44 -19.80 -10.83 -9.81
N PHE A 45 -19.48 -10.01 -8.80
CA PHE A 45 -18.45 -8.98 -8.94
C PHE A 45 -17.09 -9.58 -9.32
N VAL A 46 -16.64 -10.61 -8.61
CA VAL A 46 -15.32 -11.23 -8.83
C VAL A 46 -15.26 -12.02 -10.13
N ARG A 47 -16.33 -12.73 -10.50
CA ARG A 47 -16.35 -13.66 -11.63
C ARG A 47 -16.71 -12.99 -12.95
N GLU A 48 -17.49 -11.91 -12.92
CA GLU A 48 -18.11 -11.36 -14.13
C GLU A 48 -17.70 -9.91 -14.37
N ILE A 49 -17.78 -9.05 -13.35
CA ILE A 49 -17.45 -7.63 -13.49
C ILE A 49 -15.93 -7.45 -13.55
N TRP A 50 -15.20 -7.97 -12.55
CA TRP A 50 -13.78 -7.72 -12.41
C TRP A 50 -12.96 -8.12 -13.64
N PRO A 51 -13.10 -9.32 -14.23
CA PRO A 51 -12.33 -9.70 -15.42
C PRO A 51 -12.58 -8.77 -16.62
N ALA A 52 -13.79 -8.21 -16.75
CA ALA A 52 -14.16 -7.33 -17.85
C ALA A 52 -13.54 -5.93 -17.75
N VAL A 53 -13.13 -5.50 -16.54
CA VAL A 53 -12.57 -4.16 -16.28
C VAL A 53 -11.13 -4.18 -15.77
N GLN A 54 -10.58 -5.34 -15.43
CA GLN A 54 -9.22 -5.46 -14.89
C GLN A 54 -8.16 -4.81 -15.81
N GLY A 55 -8.29 -4.98 -17.13
CA GLY A 55 -7.39 -4.35 -18.10
C GLY A 55 -7.47 -2.82 -18.11
N ASP A 56 -8.64 -2.25 -17.81
CA ASP A 56 -8.80 -0.79 -17.69
C ASP A 56 -8.21 -0.26 -16.38
N TYR A 57 -8.36 -1.01 -15.28
CA TYR A 57 -7.68 -0.70 -14.02
C TYR A 57 -6.16 -0.81 -14.15
N GLN A 58 -5.65 -1.71 -15.00
CA GLN A 58 -4.22 -1.79 -15.31
C GLN A 58 -3.74 -0.53 -16.03
N LYS A 59 -4.44 -0.08 -17.08
CA LYS A 59 -4.12 1.18 -17.77
C LYS A 59 -4.22 2.40 -16.83
N MET A 60 -5.20 2.41 -15.94
CA MET A 60 -5.35 3.43 -14.91
C MET A 60 -4.15 3.46 -13.98
N MET A 61 -3.73 2.29 -13.48
CA MET A 61 -2.57 2.18 -12.61
C MET A 61 -1.30 2.69 -13.29
N ASP A 62 -1.05 2.28 -14.54
CA ASP A 62 0.15 2.69 -15.29
C ASP A 62 0.18 4.22 -15.49
N GLY A 63 -0.95 4.83 -15.88
CA GLY A 63 -1.05 6.29 -16.05
C GLY A 63 -0.92 7.07 -14.73
N LEU A 64 -1.53 6.58 -13.65
CA LEU A 64 -1.40 7.20 -12.32
C LEU A 64 0.02 7.08 -11.78
N LYS A 65 0.69 5.95 -12.03
CA LYS A 65 2.08 5.72 -11.64
C LYS A 65 3.00 6.72 -12.33
N GLU A 66 2.88 6.90 -13.64
CA GLU A 66 3.66 7.86 -14.41
C GLU A 66 3.41 9.31 -13.94
N LEU A 67 2.14 9.67 -13.71
CA LEU A 67 1.76 10.99 -13.21
C LEU A 67 2.41 11.29 -11.84
N LEU A 68 2.31 10.35 -10.90
CA LEU A 68 2.90 10.49 -9.57
C LEU A 68 4.42 10.52 -9.63
N GLU A 69 5.08 9.67 -10.42
CA GLU A 69 6.54 9.68 -10.57
C GLU A 69 7.05 11.04 -11.06
N LYS A 70 6.43 11.57 -12.13
CA LYS A 70 6.77 12.88 -12.66
C LYS A 70 6.50 14.00 -11.65
N GLY A 71 5.35 13.96 -10.99
CA GLY A 71 4.97 14.97 -10.01
C GLY A 71 5.89 15.00 -8.79
N LEU A 72 6.19 13.84 -8.20
CA LEU A 72 7.12 13.71 -7.08
C LEU A 72 8.52 14.24 -7.45
N MET A 73 9.02 13.88 -8.63
CA MET A 73 10.32 14.37 -9.11
C MET A 73 10.34 15.89 -9.33
N ASN A 74 9.29 16.44 -9.96
CA ASN A 74 9.18 17.89 -10.21
C ASN A 74 9.07 18.70 -8.90
N GLU A 75 8.46 18.12 -7.87
CA GLU A 75 8.37 18.69 -6.54
C GLU A 75 9.64 18.43 -5.70
N GLY A 76 10.66 17.72 -6.22
CA GLY A 76 11.85 17.35 -5.45
C GLY A 76 11.52 16.49 -4.23
N ILE A 77 10.44 15.70 -4.28
CA ILE A 77 10.04 14.76 -3.24
C ILE A 77 10.77 13.45 -3.48
N HIS A 78 11.64 13.08 -2.55
CA HIS A 78 12.47 11.89 -2.61
C HIS A 78 11.70 10.68 -2.11
N ALA A 79 11.11 9.92 -3.04
CA ALA A 79 10.28 8.76 -2.71
C ALA A 79 10.43 7.61 -3.71
N GLY A 80 10.22 6.40 -3.23
CA GLY A 80 9.88 5.26 -4.08
C GLY A 80 8.37 5.21 -4.36
N LEU A 81 7.98 4.80 -5.57
CA LEU A 81 6.58 4.59 -5.93
C LEU A 81 6.34 3.13 -6.33
N PHE A 82 5.40 2.51 -5.62
CA PHE A 82 4.95 1.15 -5.89
C PHE A 82 3.49 1.19 -6.29
N ALA A 83 3.12 0.44 -7.31
CA ALA A 83 1.74 0.43 -7.78
C ALA A 83 1.33 -0.99 -8.18
N ARG A 84 0.07 -1.31 -7.94
CA ARG A 84 -0.49 -2.62 -8.29
C ARG A 84 -1.97 -2.54 -8.58
N VAL A 85 -2.40 -3.44 -9.43
CA VAL A 85 -3.79 -3.84 -9.56
C VAL A 85 -4.05 -5.05 -8.66
N LYS A 86 -5.15 -5.04 -7.91
CA LYS A 86 -5.50 -6.12 -6.99
C LYS A 86 -5.87 -7.39 -7.76
N LYS A 87 -5.37 -8.55 -7.32
CA LYS A 87 -5.71 -9.85 -7.94
C LYS A 87 -7.11 -10.31 -7.54
N ALA A 88 -7.81 -11.05 -8.39
CA ALA A 88 -9.15 -11.58 -8.14
C ALA A 88 -9.28 -12.31 -6.77
N GLU A 89 -8.33 -13.18 -6.44
CA GLU A 89 -8.30 -13.87 -5.13
C GLU A 89 -8.17 -12.90 -3.93
N SER A 90 -7.44 -11.80 -4.10
CA SER A 90 -7.30 -10.77 -3.08
C SER A 90 -8.57 -9.91 -2.99
N ILE A 91 -9.26 -9.69 -4.11
CA ILE A 91 -10.56 -9.02 -4.17
C ILE A 91 -11.59 -9.85 -3.41
N LYS A 92 -11.74 -11.15 -3.73
CA LYS A 92 -12.68 -12.07 -3.06
C LYS A 92 -12.55 -12.01 -1.54
N LYS A 93 -11.33 -12.22 -1.01
CA LYS A 93 -11.05 -12.16 0.43
C LYS A 93 -11.33 -10.78 1.03
N SER A 94 -11.05 -9.72 0.29
CA SER A 94 -11.19 -8.35 0.79
C SER A 94 -12.64 -7.87 0.79
N ILE A 95 -13.46 -8.30 -0.17
CA ILE A 95 -14.89 -8.01 -0.19
C ILE A 95 -15.58 -8.79 0.92
N GLN A 96 -15.27 -10.08 1.09
CA GLN A 96 -15.80 -10.89 2.20
C GLN A 96 -15.53 -10.24 3.57
N ARG A 97 -14.26 -9.91 3.86
CA ARG A 97 -13.89 -9.27 5.14
C ARG A 97 -14.64 -7.96 5.37
N ARG A 98 -14.92 -7.18 4.33
CA ARG A 98 -15.63 -5.90 4.44
C ARG A 98 -17.14 -6.10 4.65
N ASP A 99 -17.71 -7.12 4.02
CA ASP A 99 -19.10 -7.51 4.25
C ASP A 99 -19.30 -8.02 5.68
N ASP A 100 -18.39 -8.86 6.18
CA ASP A 100 -18.42 -9.35 7.57
C ASP A 100 -18.29 -8.21 8.58
N HIS A 101 -17.43 -7.24 8.28
CA HIS A 101 -17.30 -6.03 9.09
C HIS A 101 -18.57 -5.17 9.04
N LEU A 102 -19.19 -5.02 7.86
CA LEU A 102 -20.45 -4.30 7.71
C LEU A 102 -21.57 -4.95 8.53
N PHE A 103 -21.64 -6.28 8.53
CA PHE A 103 -22.60 -7.03 9.34
C PHE A 103 -22.34 -6.84 10.82
N LYS A 104 -21.09 -6.96 11.26
CA LYS A 104 -20.71 -6.79 12.67
C LYS A 104 -21.02 -5.38 13.20
N GLU A 105 -20.73 -4.34 12.42
CA GLU A 105 -20.87 -2.94 12.85
C GLU A 105 -22.29 -2.39 12.67
N LYS A 106 -23.01 -2.83 11.62
CA LYS A 106 -24.28 -2.21 11.20
C LYS A 106 -25.44 -3.20 11.09
N GLY A 107 -25.23 -4.48 11.38
CA GLY A 107 -26.25 -5.52 11.30
C GLY A 107 -26.77 -5.79 9.88
N ARG A 108 -26.06 -5.34 8.83
CA ARG A 108 -26.48 -5.48 7.43
C ARG A 108 -25.36 -5.96 6.52
N ARG A 109 -25.74 -6.44 5.34
CA ARG A 109 -24.85 -6.98 4.30
C ARG A 109 -24.88 -6.06 3.07
N PHE A 110 -24.02 -6.30 2.08
CA PHE A 110 -24.09 -5.57 0.82
C PHE A 110 -25.43 -5.79 0.11
N GLU A 111 -26.03 -4.70 -0.36
CA GLU A 111 -27.33 -4.71 -1.04
C GLU A 111 -27.21 -4.42 -2.55
N SER A 112 -26.05 -3.95 -3.01
CA SER A 112 -25.82 -3.59 -4.42
C SER A 112 -24.35 -3.63 -4.83
N PHE A 113 -24.09 -3.71 -6.13
CA PHE A 113 -22.73 -3.60 -6.69
C PHE A 113 -22.09 -2.24 -6.40
N ASP A 114 -22.86 -1.16 -6.40
CA ASP A 114 -22.36 0.17 -6.02
C ASP A 114 -21.85 0.20 -4.58
N GLU A 115 -22.49 -0.54 -3.68
CA GLU A 115 -22.00 -0.67 -2.32
C GLU A 115 -20.69 -1.48 -2.27
N VAL A 116 -20.61 -2.58 -3.02
CA VAL A 116 -19.36 -3.36 -3.15
C VAL A 116 -18.22 -2.46 -3.65
N LEU A 117 -18.43 -1.70 -4.72
CA LEU A 117 -17.46 -0.78 -5.31
C LEU A 117 -17.00 0.30 -4.33
N ARG A 118 -17.93 0.92 -3.60
CA ARG A 118 -17.59 1.93 -2.57
C ARG A 118 -16.73 1.35 -1.45
N HIS A 119 -16.94 0.08 -1.08
CA HIS A 119 -16.15 -0.58 -0.04
C HIS A 119 -14.78 -1.05 -0.54
N ILE A 120 -14.63 -1.39 -1.83
CA ILE A 120 -13.35 -1.81 -2.43
C ILE A 120 -12.62 -0.67 -3.17
N HIS A 121 -12.18 0.34 -2.42
CA HIS A 121 -11.42 1.48 -2.93
C HIS A 121 -9.99 1.14 -3.40
N ASP A 122 -9.47 -0.05 -3.07
CA ASP A 122 -8.07 -0.45 -3.31
C ASP A 122 -7.91 -1.42 -4.48
N LEU A 123 -8.77 -1.33 -5.51
CA LEU A 123 -8.62 -2.09 -6.76
C LEU A 123 -7.33 -1.68 -7.50
N VAL A 124 -7.05 -0.39 -7.51
CA VAL A 124 -5.72 0.18 -7.80
C VAL A 124 -5.18 0.74 -6.51
N GLY A 125 -4.00 0.26 -6.13
CA GLY A 125 -3.29 0.73 -4.94
C GLY A 125 -1.90 1.21 -5.34
N LEU A 126 -1.61 2.47 -5.01
CA LEU A 126 -0.29 3.06 -5.11
C LEU A 126 0.26 3.30 -3.71
N ARG A 127 1.58 3.21 -3.55
CA ARG A 127 2.27 3.48 -2.29
C ARG A 127 3.48 4.35 -2.56
N ILE A 128 3.47 5.51 -1.94
CA ILE A 128 4.58 6.46 -1.91
C ILE A 128 5.36 6.20 -0.62
N VAL A 129 6.64 5.85 -0.78
CA VAL A 129 7.55 5.56 0.32
C VAL A 129 8.58 6.68 0.39
N LEU A 130 8.37 7.61 1.32
CA LEU A 130 9.25 8.75 1.55
C LEU A 130 10.57 8.32 2.15
N LEU A 131 11.66 8.85 1.59
CA LEU A 131 12.97 8.72 2.18
C LEU A 131 13.12 9.67 3.37
N PHE A 132 12.84 10.97 3.16
CA PHE A 132 13.03 11.99 4.18
C PHE A 132 11.71 12.31 4.91
N ARG A 133 11.78 12.38 6.24
CA ARG A 133 10.60 12.60 7.11
C ARG A 133 10.01 14.00 6.97
N ASP A 134 10.84 15.01 6.79
CA ASP A 134 10.45 16.42 6.66
C ASP A 134 9.64 16.69 5.37
N GLN A 135 9.79 15.84 4.34
CA GLN A 135 9.02 15.91 3.10
C GLN A 135 7.58 15.39 3.22
N LEU A 136 7.16 14.88 4.39
CA LEU A 136 5.81 14.34 4.59
C LEU A 136 4.72 15.36 4.28
N THR A 137 4.82 16.58 4.82
CA THR A 137 3.82 17.63 4.60
C THR A 137 3.72 17.98 3.11
N LYS A 138 4.88 18.17 2.46
CA LYS A 138 4.94 18.48 1.02
C LYS A 138 4.30 17.38 0.16
N ALA A 139 4.52 16.11 0.51
CA ALA A 139 3.92 14.99 -0.19
C ALA A 139 2.39 14.91 -0.01
N LYS A 140 1.87 15.22 1.17
CA LYS A 140 0.42 15.32 1.41
C LYS A 140 -0.21 16.41 0.55
N GLU A 141 0.35 17.61 0.59
CA GLU A 141 -0.12 18.76 -0.20
C GLU A 141 -0.09 18.46 -1.71
N PHE A 142 0.94 17.77 -2.17
CA PHE A 142 1.03 17.32 -3.57
C PHE A 142 -0.11 16.35 -3.93
N ILE A 143 -0.37 15.33 -3.11
CA ILE A 143 -1.48 14.38 -3.34
C ILE A 143 -2.83 15.11 -3.37
N GLU A 144 -3.07 15.96 -2.37
CA GLU A 144 -4.33 16.68 -2.15
C GLU A 144 -4.60 17.72 -3.25
N ARG A 145 -3.55 18.32 -3.83
CA ARG A 145 -3.66 19.21 -5.00
C ARG A 145 -3.86 18.45 -6.32
N THR A 146 -3.32 17.23 -6.42
CA THR A 146 -3.32 16.47 -7.69
C THR A 146 -4.62 15.73 -7.94
N PHE A 147 -5.29 15.27 -6.88
CA PHE A 147 -6.45 14.38 -6.98
C PHE A 147 -7.66 14.87 -6.20
N VAL A 148 -8.83 14.32 -6.53
CA VAL A 148 -10.07 14.59 -5.80
C VAL A 148 -10.21 13.58 -4.68
N GLN A 149 -10.21 14.08 -3.45
CA GLN A 149 -10.32 13.24 -2.26
C GLN A 149 -11.74 12.72 -2.04
N GLN A 150 -11.87 11.42 -1.77
CA GLN A 150 -13.13 10.71 -1.53
C GLN A 150 -13.33 10.46 -0.02
N GLY A 151 -13.33 11.54 0.76
CA GLY A 151 -13.42 11.54 2.23
C GLY A 151 -12.06 11.57 2.93
N GLU A 152 -12.04 11.74 4.25
CA GLU A 152 -10.82 11.88 5.04
C GLU A 152 -9.84 10.71 4.85
N PRO A 153 -8.51 10.95 4.80
CA PRO A 153 -7.54 9.88 4.66
C PRO A 153 -7.59 9.02 5.91
N THR A 154 -7.57 7.70 5.75
CA THR A 154 -7.49 6.81 6.90
C THR A 154 -6.06 6.87 7.45
N TYR A 155 -5.89 7.48 8.62
CA TYR A 155 -4.59 7.58 9.29
C TYR A 155 -4.35 6.41 10.24
N PHE A 156 -3.25 5.73 10.00
CA PHE A 156 -2.76 4.61 10.78
C PHE A 156 -1.72 5.13 11.76
N SER A 157 -2.15 5.44 12.99
CA SER A 157 -1.28 6.01 14.02
C SER A 157 -0.20 5.00 14.48
N PRO A 158 1.04 5.46 14.73
CA PRO A 158 2.07 4.62 15.33
C PRO A 158 1.75 4.24 16.78
N ASN A 159 0.80 4.92 17.44
CA ASN A 159 0.42 4.65 18.84
C ASN A 159 -0.67 3.58 18.98
N ARG A 160 -1.14 2.99 17.86
CA ARG A 160 -2.19 1.96 17.92
C ARG A 160 -1.63 0.67 18.52
N GLU A 161 -2.51 -0.08 19.20
CA GLU A 161 -2.15 -1.42 19.68
C GLU A 161 -2.22 -2.42 18.52
N VAL A 162 -1.11 -3.13 18.26
CA VAL A 162 -1.02 -4.10 17.14
C VAL A 162 -0.68 -5.52 17.59
N GLY A 163 -0.01 -5.68 18.74
CA GLY A 163 0.26 -6.99 19.32
C GLY A 163 -0.92 -7.51 20.12
N GLN A 164 -1.03 -8.83 20.23
CA GLN A 164 -1.98 -9.53 21.07
C GLN A 164 -1.48 -9.63 22.52
N GLN A 165 -0.18 -9.86 22.69
CA GLN A 165 0.51 -10.07 23.97
C GLN A 165 1.47 -8.90 24.30
N TRP A 166 2.08 -8.29 23.28
CA TRP A 166 2.91 -7.09 23.32
C TRP A 166 2.15 -5.93 22.64
N LYS A 167 1.11 -5.43 23.32
CA LYS A 167 0.12 -4.55 22.69
C LYS A 167 0.71 -3.24 22.17
N LYS A 168 1.60 -2.62 22.95
CA LYS A 168 2.27 -1.36 22.62
C LYS A 168 3.71 -1.64 22.25
N PHE A 169 3.97 -1.56 20.95
CA PHE A 169 5.31 -1.64 20.41
C PHE A 169 6.09 -0.39 20.82
N GLU A 170 7.29 -0.55 21.37
CA GLU A 170 8.20 0.51 21.78
C GLU A 170 8.63 1.36 20.59
N PHE A 171 8.85 0.72 19.43
CA PHE A 171 9.14 1.42 18.18
C PHE A 171 7.86 1.80 17.42
N GLY A 172 6.69 1.66 18.04
CA GLY A 172 5.38 2.00 17.50
C GLY A 172 4.90 1.03 16.42
N ALA A 173 3.64 1.19 16.01
CA ALA A 173 3.05 0.46 14.90
C ALA A 173 3.42 1.07 13.53
N TYR A 174 3.13 0.34 12.45
CA TYR A 174 3.30 0.83 11.09
C TYR A 174 2.45 2.08 10.82
N GLU A 175 3.09 3.22 10.58
CA GLU A 175 2.44 4.50 10.30
C GLU A 175 2.15 4.68 8.81
N THR A 176 0.92 5.07 8.45
CA THR A 176 0.59 5.42 7.05
C THR A 176 -0.63 6.32 6.94
N TYR A 177 -0.71 7.10 5.86
CA TYR A 177 -1.90 7.82 5.44
C TYR A 177 -2.48 7.16 4.18
N ASN A 178 -3.69 6.62 4.28
CA ASN A 178 -4.36 5.98 3.15
C ASN A 178 -5.41 6.94 2.57
N TYR A 179 -5.07 7.54 1.44
CA TYR A 179 -5.93 8.42 0.68
C TYR A 179 -6.83 7.61 -0.25
N ARG A 180 -8.14 7.87 -0.21
CA ARG A 180 -9.09 7.40 -1.22
C ARG A 180 -9.30 8.54 -2.20
N LEU A 181 -8.97 8.32 -3.46
CA LEU A 181 -8.85 9.38 -4.46
C LEU A 181 -9.58 9.00 -5.74
N SER A 182 -9.95 10.01 -6.52
CA SER A 182 -10.34 9.87 -7.93
C SER A 182 -9.61 10.92 -8.77
N HIS A 183 -9.52 10.66 -10.08
CA HIS A 183 -8.89 11.61 -10.99
C HIS A 183 -9.85 12.78 -11.27
N PRO A 184 -9.41 14.05 -11.26
CA PRO A 184 -10.31 15.20 -11.41
C PRO A 184 -11.02 15.27 -12.77
N ALA A 185 -10.47 14.64 -13.81
CA ALA A 185 -11.00 14.67 -15.17
C ALA A 185 -10.70 13.40 -15.97
N GLY A 186 -11.26 13.28 -17.18
CA GLY A 186 -10.89 12.25 -18.15
C GLY A 186 -11.44 10.85 -17.85
N GLN A 187 -10.75 9.83 -18.40
CA GLN A 187 -11.20 8.43 -18.43
C GLN A 187 -11.48 7.84 -17.04
N TYR A 188 -10.74 8.28 -16.01
CA TYR A 188 -10.75 7.71 -14.66
C TYR A 188 -11.46 8.59 -13.63
N ARG A 189 -12.17 9.63 -14.07
CA ARG A 189 -13.05 10.41 -13.19
C ARG A 189 -14.08 9.48 -12.55
N ASP A 190 -14.38 9.72 -11.27
CA ASP A 190 -15.34 8.95 -10.46
C ASP A 190 -14.98 7.47 -10.23
N VAL A 191 -13.75 7.06 -10.58
CA VAL A 191 -13.20 5.75 -10.24
C VAL A 191 -12.24 5.91 -9.08
N THR A 192 -12.53 5.24 -7.97
CA THR A 192 -11.71 5.31 -6.76
C THR A 192 -10.46 4.45 -6.88
N PHE A 193 -9.34 5.00 -6.42
CA PHE A 193 -8.10 4.29 -6.16
C PHE A 193 -7.53 4.71 -4.79
N GLU A 194 -6.58 3.93 -4.27
CA GLU A 194 -5.92 4.21 -3.01
C GLU A 194 -4.47 4.66 -3.23
N VAL A 195 -4.06 5.73 -2.55
CA VAL A 195 -2.65 6.12 -2.40
C VAL A 195 -2.28 6.02 -0.92
N GLN A 196 -1.30 5.16 -0.62
CA GLN A 196 -0.73 5.03 0.72
C GLN A 196 0.55 5.85 0.81
N LEU A 197 0.66 6.76 1.78
CA LEU A 197 1.86 7.53 2.06
C LEU A 197 2.51 7.00 3.35
N THR A 198 3.78 6.65 3.30
CA THR A 198 4.53 6.08 4.42
C THR A 198 6.02 6.47 4.36
N GLN A 199 6.73 6.33 5.48
CA GLN A 199 8.19 6.44 5.53
C GLN A 199 8.88 5.10 5.21
N LEU A 200 10.12 5.16 4.72
CA LEU A 200 10.94 3.99 4.37
C LEU A 200 11.04 2.96 5.50
N GLY A 201 11.42 3.38 6.71
CA GLY A 201 11.57 2.45 7.84
C GLY A 201 10.28 1.72 8.19
N GLY A 202 9.15 2.44 8.20
CA GLY A 202 7.83 1.83 8.41
C GLY A 202 7.45 0.88 7.28
N HIS A 203 7.77 1.22 6.03
CA HIS A 203 7.51 0.36 4.88
C HIS A 203 8.30 -0.94 4.94
N LEU A 204 9.60 -0.87 5.21
CA LEU A 204 10.49 -2.04 5.37
C LEU A 204 9.96 -2.96 6.47
N PHE A 205 9.57 -2.41 7.62
CA PHE A 205 8.93 -3.19 8.68
C PHE A 205 7.62 -3.85 8.20
N ASN A 206 6.75 -3.09 7.54
CA ASN A 206 5.44 -3.59 7.12
C ASN A 206 5.53 -4.72 6.07
N MET A 207 6.60 -4.79 5.28
CA MET A 207 6.85 -5.91 4.37
C MET A 207 6.90 -7.25 5.11
N LEU A 208 7.47 -7.27 6.31
CA LEU A 208 7.49 -8.43 7.19
C LEU A 208 6.23 -8.50 8.06
N GLY A 209 5.99 -7.44 8.84
CA GLY A 209 4.97 -7.38 9.88
C GLY A 209 3.55 -7.63 9.38
N HIS A 210 3.24 -7.28 8.12
CA HIS A 210 1.92 -7.52 7.54
C HIS A 210 1.52 -9.01 7.52
N SER A 211 2.48 -9.92 7.32
CA SER A 211 2.18 -11.36 7.28
C SER A 211 1.97 -11.96 8.67
N PHE A 212 2.74 -11.50 9.65
CA PHE A 212 2.67 -11.97 11.04
C PHE A 212 1.48 -11.37 11.79
N LEU A 213 1.37 -10.04 11.80
CA LEU A 213 0.37 -9.34 12.61
C LEU A 213 -1.03 -9.38 11.99
N TYR A 214 -1.13 -9.18 10.67
CA TYR A 214 -2.43 -8.97 10.00
C TYR A 214 -2.94 -10.20 9.27
N LYS A 215 -2.10 -10.88 8.49
CA LYS A 215 -2.53 -12.12 7.81
C LYS A 215 -2.54 -13.34 8.73
N ARG A 216 -1.86 -13.25 9.89
CA ARG A 216 -1.64 -14.37 10.82
C ARG A 216 -1.21 -15.65 10.09
N ALA A 217 -0.35 -15.47 9.08
CA ALA A 217 0.01 -16.53 8.15
C ALA A 217 0.77 -17.69 8.81
N TYR A 218 1.26 -17.48 10.04
CA TYR A 218 2.11 -18.39 10.79
C TYR A 218 1.50 -18.79 12.16
N GLY A 219 0.19 -18.62 12.33
CA GLY A 219 -0.49 -18.94 13.59
C GLY A 219 -0.45 -17.80 14.63
N PRO A 220 -0.85 -18.07 15.88
CA PRO A 220 -0.79 -17.09 16.96
C PRO A 220 0.66 -16.79 17.34
N LEU A 221 0.98 -15.51 17.57
CA LEU A 221 2.31 -15.08 17.99
C LEU A 221 2.44 -15.16 19.52
N THR A 222 3.59 -15.61 19.98
CA THR A 222 3.97 -15.47 21.40
C THR A 222 4.34 -14.01 21.71
N LYS A 223 4.43 -13.67 22.99
CA LYS A 223 4.94 -12.36 23.41
C LYS A 223 6.36 -12.11 22.88
N ASP A 224 7.21 -13.14 22.90
CA ASP A 224 8.58 -13.07 22.41
C ASP A 224 8.64 -12.79 20.90
N ASP A 225 7.76 -13.43 20.11
CA ASP A 225 7.65 -13.14 18.66
C ASP A 225 7.25 -11.69 18.39
N GLU A 226 6.29 -11.15 19.16
CA GLU A 226 5.86 -9.76 19.01
C GLU A 226 6.96 -8.77 19.45
N MET A 227 7.72 -9.08 20.49
CA MET A 227 8.90 -8.29 20.90
C MET A 227 9.99 -8.31 19.82
N LYS A 228 10.23 -9.46 19.17
CA LYS A 228 11.16 -9.55 18.03
C LYS A 228 10.69 -8.71 16.85
N LEU A 229 9.39 -8.74 16.54
CA LEU A 229 8.82 -7.89 15.48
C LEU A 229 9.00 -6.40 15.79
N ASP A 230 8.83 -6.01 17.05
CA ASP A 230 9.05 -4.63 17.51
C ASP A 230 10.53 -4.22 17.35
N ASN A 231 11.46 -5.07 17.78
CA ASN A 231 12.89 -4.85 17.58
C ASN A 231 13.27 -4.71 16.10
N LEU A 232 12.68 -5.54 15.22
CA LEU A 232 12.87 -5.43 13.78
C LEU A 232 12.32 -4.11 13.22
N HIS A 233 11.25 -3.57 13.79
CA HIS A 233 10.77 -2.23 13.44
C HIS A 233 11.79 -1.16 13.84
N GLY A 234 12.38 -1.27 15.02
CA GLY A 234 13.48 -0.42 15.47
C GLY A 234 14.69 -0.46 14.51
N ALA A 235 15.13 -1.65 14.12
CA ALA A 235 16.20 -1.84 13.16
C ALA A 235 15.88 -1.22 11.78
N ALA A 236 14.66 -1.42 11.27
CA ALA A 236 14.21 -0.84 10.01
C ALA A 236 14.20 0.70 10.04
N LYS A 237 13.78 1.29 11.16
CA LYS A 237 13.84 2.74 11.38
C LYS A 237 15.27 3.25 11.47
N SER A 238 16.16 2.54 12.16
CA SER A 238 17.57 2.87 12.27
C SER A 238 18.24 2.88 10.89
N LEU A 239 18.05 1.84 10.09
CA LEU A 239 18.55 1.78 8.71
C LEU A 239 18.04 2.96 7.87
N ALA A 240 16.74 3.25 7.92
CA ALA A 240 16.17 4.37 7.18
C ALA A 240 16.74 5.73 7.63
N LEU A 241 17.05 5.90 8.91
CA LEU A 241 17.70 7.10 9.44
C LEU A 241 19.15 7.20 8.95
N SER A 242 19.91 6.12 9.00
CA SER A 242 21.29 6.10 8.49
C SER A 242 21.35 6.45 7.00
N ILE A 243 20.44 5.91 6.19
CA ILE A 243 20.35 6.24 4.76
C ILE A 243 20.01 7.73 4.58
N GLN A 244 19.06 8.26 5.35
CA GLN A 244 18.75 9.69 5.33
C GLN A 244 20.00 10.52 5.64
N GLN A 245 20.71 10.24 6.74
CA GLN A 245 21.92 10.96 7.14
C GLN A 245 23.06 10.88 6.12
N LEU A 246 23.22 9.74 5.46
CA LEU A 246 24.24 9.57 4.42
C LEU A 246 23.97 10.43 3.17
N LEU A 247 22.70 10.65 2.86
CA LEU A 247 22.23 11.38 1.69
C LEU A 247 21.92 12.84 2.00
N ASP A 248 21.69 13.16 3.27
CA ASP A 248 21.48 14.51 3.76
C ASP A 248 22.76 15.33 3.51
N GLY A 249 22.62 16.47 2.85
CA GLY A 249 23.73 17.27 2.32
C GLY A 249 24.33 16.81 0.98
N ARG A 250 24.06 15.58 0.51
CA ARG A 250 24.46 15.12 -0.85
C ARG A 250 23.39 15.39 -1.90
N LEU A 251 22.14 15.47 -1.49
CA LEU A 251 20.96 15.75 -2.32
C LEU A 251 20.42 17.17 -2.09
N GLY A 252 21.23 18.07 -1.51
CA GLY A 252 20.90 19.48 -1.32
C GLY A 252 20.81 20.24 -2.65
N PRO A 253 20.19 21.43 -2.70
CA PRO A 253 19.84 22.09 -3.95
C PRO A 253 21.10 22.50 -4.73
N SER A 254 21.46 21.68 -5.72
CA SER A 254 22.27 22.14 -6.84
C SER A 254 21.38 22.91 -7.82
N SER A 255 21.92 23.97 -8.43
CA SER A 255 21.28 25.00 -9.29
C SER A 255 19.99 24.63 -10.07
N PRO A 256 19.10 25.62 -10.32
CA PRO A 256 17.71 25.38 -10.65
C PRO A 256 17.52 24.70 -12.02
N MET A 257 16.66 23.68 -12.01
CA MET A 257 16.09 22.89 -13.12
C MET A 257 16.83 21.63 -13.60
N GLN A 258 18.16 21.55 -13.64
CA GLN A 258 18.84 20.32 -14.10
C GLN A 258 19.26 19.36 -12.97
N GLY A 259 19.65 19.88 -11.79
CA GLY A 259 20.07 19.05 -10.65
C GLY A 259 18.91 18.28 -10.00
N ILE A 260 17.76 18.95 -9.82
CA ILE A 260 16.59 18.39 -9.11
C ILE A 260 16.05 17.11 -9.78
N GLN A 261 16.07 17.04 -11.12
CA GLN A 261 15.59 15.87 -11.85
C GLN A 261 16.53 14.67 -11.71
N GLN A 262 17.85 14.89 -11.73
CA GLN A 262 18.83 13.81 -11.58
C GLN A 262 18.88 13.27 -10.14
N ASP A 263 18.83 14.16 -9.14
CA ASP A 263 18.85 13.79 -7.72
C ASP A 263 17.58 13.03 -7.32
N GLY A 264 16.42 13.48 -7.81
CA GLY A 264 15.14 12.79 -7.62
C GLY A 264 15.13 11.39 -8.23
N ALA A 265 15.65 11.24 -9.45
CA ALA A 265 15.74 9.94 -10.13
C ALA A 265 16.67 8.97 -9.40
N LEU A 266 17.87 9.42 -9.02
CA LEU A 266 18.84 8.60 -8.30
C LEU A 266 18.30 8.13 -6.95
N THR A 267 17.61 9.01 -6.23
CA THR A 267 17.02 8.70 -4.93
C THR A 267 15.86 7.70 -5.05
N ARG A 268 14.98 7.91 -6.03
CA ARG A 268 13.91 6.95 -6.35
C ARG A 268 14.48 5.57 -6.67
N ASP A 269 15.52 5.53 -7.50
CA ASP A 269 16.16 4.28 -7.92
C ASP A 269 16.88 3.58 -6.75
N LEU A 270 17.44 4.33 -5.81
CA LEU A 270 18.00 3.78 -4.58
C LEU A 270 16.90 3.20 -3.67
N VAL A 271 15.85 3.96 -3.36
CA VAL A 271 14.73 3.50 -2.53
C VAL A 271 14.08 2.25 -3.14
N SER A 272 13.88 2.26 -4.46
CA SER A 272 13.31 1.13 -5.19
C SER A 272 14.20 -0.10 -5.12
N ARG A 273 15.53 0.06 -5.27
CA ARG A 273 16.51 -1.04 -5.13
C ARG A 273 16.51 -1.64 -3.74
N ILE A 274 16.60 -0.81 -2.70
CA ILE A 274 16.59 -1.27 -1.29
C ILE A 274 15.34 -2.10 -1.01
N ILE A 275 14.18 -1.62 -1.44
CA ILE A 275 12.91 -2.32 -1.24
C ILE A 275 12.87 -3.64 -2.02
N GLN A 276 13.29 -3.63 -3.29
CA GLN A 276 13.32 -4.83 -4.12
C GLN A 276 14.26 -5.92 -3.58
N GLU A 277 15.46 -5.53 -3.13
CA GLU A 277 16.42 -6.45 -2.52
C GLU A 277 15.91 -7.01 -1.19
N THR A 278 15.26 -6.16 -0.39
CA THR A 278 14.60 -6.59 0.85
C THR A 278 13.47 -7.57 0.55
N GLU A 279 12.61 -7.30 -0.43
CA GLU A 279 11.53 -8.19 -0.86
C GLU A 279 12.06 -9.55 -1.34
N THR A 280 13.12 -9.55 -2.16
CA THR A 280 13.77 -10.77 -2.65
C THR A 280 14.37 -11.58 -1.50
N THR A 281 15.05 -10.91 -0.57
CA THR A 281 15.66 -11.56 0.60
C THR A 281 14.60 -12.18 1.51
N LEU A 282 13.55 -11.43 1.85
CA LEU A 282 12.43 -11.90 2.64
C LEU A 282 11.73 -13.08 1.97
N SER A 283 11.43 -12.96 0.68
CA SER A 283 10.76 -14.02 -0.07
C SER A 283 11.57 -15.31 -0.10
N SER A 284 12.90 -15.20 -0.21
CA SER A 284 13.80 -16.35 -0.20
C SER A 284 13.85 -17.01 1.17
N ALA A 285 13.99 -16.22 2.25
CA ALA A 285 13.98 -16.73 3.63
C ALA A 285 12.67 -17.44 3.98
N LEU A 286 11.53 -16.89 3.57
CA LEU A 286 10.21 -17.47 3.85
C LEU A 286 9.88 -18.70 2.99
N LYS A 287 10.47 -18.83 1.78
CA LYS A 287 10.31 -20.02 0.93
C LYS A 287 11.23 -21.16 1.36
N GLY A 288 12.44 -20.87 1.85
CA GLY A 288 13.39 -21.87 2.34
C GLY A 288 12.86 -22.74 3.50
N GLY A 289 11.85 -22.26 4.23
CA GLY A 289 11.17 -23.03 5.28
C GLY A 289 10.13 -24.05 4.79
N LYS A 290 9.79 -24.10 3.49
CA LYS A 290 8.74 -25.00 2.96
C LYS A 290 9.25 -26.29 2.33
N ASP A 291 10.53 -26.42 2.01
CA ASP A 291 11.07 -27.57 1.26
C ASP A 291 11.95 -28.54 2.06
N ASN A 292 12.08 -28.37 3.38
CA ASN A 292 12.77 -29.38 4.19
C ASN A 292 11.76 -30.35 4.82
N ARG A 293 11.70 -31.58 4.27
CA ARG A 293 11.23 -32.74 5.03
C ARG A 293 12.04 -32.81 6.32
N MET A 294 11.35 -32.73 7.46
CA MET A 294 11.93 -32.92 8.78
C MET A 294 12.71 -34.24 8.87
N PRO A 295 13.86 -34.25 9.55
CA PRO A 295 14.08 -35.18 10.63
C PRO A 295 13.54 -34.60 11.93
N VAL A 296 12.98 -35.50 12.71
CA VAL A 296 12.39 -35.39 14.03
C VAL A 296 13.21 -34.52 15.01
N GLU A 297 12.47 -33.74 15.82
CA GLU A 297 12.84 -33.09 17.09
C GLU A 297 14.06 -32.16 17.12
N THR A 298 13.81 -30.83 17.14
CA THR A 298 14.06 -29.92 18.29
C THR A 298 13.79 -28.47 17.89
N GLU A 299 13.48 -27.66 18.88
CA GLU A 299 13.24 -26.22 18.85
C GLU A 299 14.19 -25.45 17.92
N ASN A 300 13.69 -24.82 16.85
CA ASN A 300 14.32 -23.61 16.31
C ASN A 300 13.43 -22.87 15.30
N GLN A 301 12.51 -22.03 15.80
CA GLN A 301 11.89 -20.95 15.01
C GLN A 301 12.74 -19.65 15.01
N GLY A 302 13.87 -19.63 15.73
CA GLY A 302 14.82 -18.51 15.77
C GLY A 302 15.59 -18.29 14.47
N ASP A 303 15.73 -19.32 13.63
CA ASP A 303 16.70 -19.34 12.53
C ASP A 303 16.40 -18.32 11.41
N ALA A 304 15.13 -18.16 11.00
CA ALA A 304 14.80 -17.23 9.91
C ALA A 304 14.88 -15.74 10.33
N VAL A 305 14.49 -15.42 11.56
CA VAL A 305 14.56 -14.05 12.10
C VAL A 305 16.01 -13.68 12.41
N GLU A 306 16.78 -14.61 12.95
CA GLU A 306 18.20 -14.43 13.23
C GLU A 306 19.03 -14.31 11.95
N GLN A 307 18.76 -15.11 10.92
CA GLN A 307 19.38 -14.97 9.61
C GLN A 307 19.07 -13.61 8.96
N LEU A 308 17.86 -13.08 9.15
CA LEU A 308 17.47 -11.78 8.64
C LEU A 308 18.14 -10.64 9.43
N SER A 309 18.18 -10.74 10.77
CA SER A 309 18.90 -9.77 11.63
C SER A 309 20.38 -9.72 11.26
N LYS A 310 21.03 -10.88 11.14
CA LYS A 310 22.45 -10.98 10.73
C LYS A 310 22.69 -10.40 9.34
N LYS A 311 21.77 -10.55 8.39
CA LYS A 311 21.90 -9.95 7.05
C LYS A 311 21.69 -8.43 7.07
N ILE A 312 20.75 -7.92 7.88
CA ILE A 312 20.54 -6.48 8.04
C ILE A 312 21.75 -5.84 8.75
N GLU A 313 22.26 -6.46 9.80
CA GLU A 313 23.49 -6.04 10.50
C GLU A 313 24.71 -6.07 9.57
N TYR A 314 24.86 -7.12 8.77
CA TYR A 314 25.93 -7.23 7.78
C TYR A 314 25.90 -6.11 6.74
N VAL A 315 24.72 -5.71 6.27
CA VAL A 315 24.55 -4.58 5.33
C VAL A 315 24.80 -3.24 6.01
N ALA A 316 24.41 -3.08 7.28
CA ALA A 316 24.61 -1.86 8.06
C ALA A 316 26.08 -1.63 8.49
N LEU A 317 26.89 -2.68 8.54
CA LEU A 317 28.29 -2.65 9.01
C LEU A 317 29.33 -2.66 7.87
N GLN A 318 28.93 -2.64 6.60
CA GLN A 318 29.88 -2.46 5.49
C GLN A 318 30.42 -1.03 5.53
N PRO A 319 31.73 -0.79 5.77
CA PRO A 319 32.29 0.53 5.62
C PRO A 319 32.12 0.96 4.17
N ALA A 320 31.73 2.23 3.97
CA ALA A 320 31.73 2.83 2.65
C ALA A 320 33.10 2.59 2.01
N VAL A 321 33.12 1.85 0.90
CA VAL A 321 34.33 1.65 0.11
C VAL A 321 34.85 3.03 -0.26
N THR A 322 35.92 3.44 0.41
CA THR A 322 36.66 4.65 0.09
C THR A 322 37.26 4.44 -1.30
N CYS A 323 36.88 5.30 -2.24
CA CYS A 323 37.47 5.33 -3.56
C CYS A 323 38.92 5.81 -3.42
N PRO A 324 39.95 5.00 -3.73
CA PRO A 324 41.31 5.45 -3.71
C PRO A 324 41.61 6.02 -5.10
N HIS A 325 41.28 7.30 -5.32
CA HIS A 325 41.83 8.24 -6.31
C HIS A 325 40.85 9.42 -6.51
N CYS A 326 40.87 10.35 -5.56
CA CYS A 326 40.59 11.78 -5.72
C CYS A 326 41.50 12.53 -4.75
#